data_AF-A0A519X560-F1
#
_entry.id   AF-A0A519X560-F1
#
_cell.length_a   1.000
_cell.length_b   1.000
_cell.length_c   1.000
_cell.angle_alpha   90.00
_cell.angle_beta   90.00
_cell.angle_gamma   90.00
#
_symmetry.space_group_name_H-M   'P 1'
#
loop_
_entity.id
_entity.type
_entity.pdbx_description
1 polymer ?
#
loop_
_entity_poly.entity_id
_entity_poly.type
_entity_poly.pdbx_seq_one_letter_code
_entity_poly.pdbx_strand_id
1 'polypeptide(L)'
;MSGDDLFDLPDHQTQFVEVILPLALSKNYTYRVPAHLNEAVKPGKRVIVQFGKHKMYTAIIRSIGSAAPIHYQAKYIIDVADQQPVINEQQLRFWEWLASYYLCNEGDVMAAALPAALKLASETIVILNPEPPEAVQHDLSEKEAIIMNALSGNKKLDLDEIAKLLEQKTIYPFINSLLSKELILILEEVNEKFKPSYKTYVTLDPLYEQEAYTLSFLC
;
A
#
# COMPACT_ATOMS: atom_id res chain seq x y z
N MET A 1 18.61 17.17 -51.95
CA MET A 1 18.93 17.39 -50.53
C MET A 1 17.71 18.07 -49.92
N SER A 2 16.71 17.25 -49.62
CA SER A 2 15.44 17.69 -49.07
C SER A 2 15.57 17.65 -47.56
N GLY A 3 15.50 18.81 -46.91
CA GLY A 3 15.36 18.90 -45.47
C GLY A 3 13.89 18.75 -45.14
N ASP A 4 13.51 17.62 -44.57
CA ASP A 4 12.20 17.37 -43.93
C ASP A 4 12.28 16.15 -42.98
N ASP A 5 13.41 15.98 -42.27
CA ASP A 5 13.58 14.93 -41.24
C ASP A 5 13.92 15.57 -39.87
N LEU A 6 13.11 16.53 -39.43
CA LEU A 6 13.16 17.05 -38.06
C LEU A 6 11.71 17.09 -37.56
N PHE A 7 11.41 16.34 -36.49
CA PHE A 7 10.09 16.11 -35.87
C PHE A 7 9.36 14.80 -36.22
N ASP A 8 10.07 13.67 -36.27
CA ASP A 8 9.44 12.37 -35.97
C ASP A 8 9.56 12.12 -34.45
N LEU A 9 8.74 12.82 -33.65
CA LEU A 9 8.56 12.44 -32.24
C LEU A 9 7.76 11.14 -32.26
N PRO A 10 8.21 10.05 -31.62
CA PRO A 10 7.44 8.83 -31.59
C PRO A 10 6.05 9.16 -31.03
N ASP A 11 5.00 8.68 -31.69
CA ASP A 11 3.63 8.75 -31.18
C ASP A 11 3.56 7.88 -29.92
N HIS A 12 3.99 8.47 -28.79
CA HIS A 12 3.96 7.81 -27.50
C HIS A 12 2.51 7.82 -27.04
N GLN A 13 1.77 6.78 -27.46
CA GLN A 13 0.42 6.53 -27.00
C GLN A 13 0.40 6.59 -25.47
N THR A 14 -0.46 7.47 -24.92
CA THR A 14 -0.57 7.62 -23.48
C THR A 14 -1.07 6.31 -22.86
N GLN A 15 -0.28 5.74 -21.96
CA GLN A 15 -0.62 4.54 -21.22
C GLN A 15 -1.30 4.87 -19.89
N PHE A 16 -2.23 4.02 -19.51
CA PHE A 16 -2.91 4.02 -18.23
C PHE A 16 -2.76 2.66 -17.57
N VAL A 17 -2.65 2.67 -16.24
CA VAL A 17 -2.58 1.46 -15.41
C VAL A 17 -3.77 1.44 -14.46
N GLU A 18 -4.51 0.36 -14.47
CA GLU A 18 -5.48 0.04 -13.41
C GLU A 18 -4.71 -0.60 -12.26
N VAL A 19 -4.90 -0.08 -11.04
CA VAL A 19 -4.13 -0.53 -9.87
C VAL A 19 -5.04 -0.97 -8.74
N ILE A 20 -4.61 -2.02 -8.05
CA ILE A 20 -5.19 -2.51 -6.81
C ILE A 20 -4.46 -1.81 -5.67
N LEU A 21 -5.20 -1.03 -4.87
CA LEU A 21 -4.71 -0.38 -3.66
C LEU A 21 -5.04 -1.27 -2.45
N PRO A 22 -4.21 -1.31 -1.39
CA PRO A 22 -4.50 -2.06 -0.17
C PRO A 22 -5.55 -1.34 0.70
N LEU A 23 -6.69 -1.02 0.10
CA LEU A 23 -7.80 -0.25 0.66
C LEU A 23 -9.12 -0.92 0.23
N ALA A 24 -10.14 -0.83 1.08
CA ALA A 24 -11.48 -1.35 0.80
C ALA A 24 -12.25 -0.45 -0.21
N LEU A 25 -11.82 -0.47 -1.47
CA LEU A 25 -12.40 0.31 -2.56
C LEU A 25 -13.26 -0.58 -3.46
N SER A 26 -14.50 -0.15 -3.73
CA SER A 26 -15.44 -0.91 -4.57
C SER A 26 -15.00 -1.06 -6.02
N LYS A 27 -14.08 -0.21 -6.49
CA LYS A 27 -13.47 -0.29 -7.82
C LYS A 27 -11.99 0.07 -7.72
N ASN A 28 -11.19 -0.56 -8.56
CA ASN A 28 -9.79 -0.20 -8.76
C ASN A 28 -9.67 1.20 -9.39
N TYR A 29 -8.50 1.82 -9.19
CA TYR A 29 -8.23 3.17 -9.70
C TYR A 29 -7.28 3.12 -10.88
N THR A 30 -7.47 4.04 -11.82
CA THR A 30 -6.68 4.16 -13.04
C THR A 30 -5.77 5.39 -12.92
N TYR A 31 -4.48 5.17 -13.17
CA TYR A 31 -3.47 6.21 -13.18
C TYR A 31 -2.83 6.32 -14.56
N ARG A 32 -2.35 7.51 -14.89
CA ARG A 32 -1.59 7.77 -16.11
C ARG A 32 -0.12 7.38 -15.90
N VAL A 33 0.50 6.80 -16.91
CA VAL A 33 1.93 6.47 -16.88
C VAL A 33 2.73 7.64 -17.45
N PRO A 34 3.70 8.21 -16.71
CA PRO A 34 4.68 9.14 -17.27
C PRO A 34 5.47 8.46 -18.40
N ALA A 35 5.79 9.19 -19.47
CA ALA A 35 6.44 8.61 -20.65
C ALA A 35 7.72 7.82 -20.34
N HIS A 36 8.52 8.29 -19.37
CA HIS A 36 9.76 7.63 -18.95
C HIS A 36 9.55 6.31 -18.18
N LEU A 37 8.32 6.01 -17.75
CA LEU A 37 7.96 4.77 -17.04
C LEU A 37 7.20 3.76 -17.91
N ASN A 38 6.91 4.09 -19.18
CA ASN A 38 6.13 3.23 -20.07
C ASN A 38 6.73 1.81 -20.22
N GLU A 39 8.05 1.69 -20.24
CA GLU A 39 8.73 0.39 -20.35
C GLU A 39 8.83 -0.35 -19.00
N ALA A 40 8.72 0.39 -17.89
CA ALA A 40 8.88 -0.14 -16.55
C ALA A 40 7.59 -0.80 -16.03
N VAL A 41 6.42 -0.36 -16.49
CA VAL A 41 5.11 -0.87 -16.06
C VAL A 41 4.79 -2.24 -16.66
N LYS A 42 4.37 -3.18 -15.81
CA LYS A 42 3.86 -4.50 -16.19
C LYS A 42 2.82 -4.97 -15.16
N PRO A 43 1.78 -5.73 -15.55
CA PRO A 43 0.88 -6.36 -14.57
C PRO A 43 1.66 -7.12 -13.49
N GLY A 44 1.18 -7.04 -12.26
CA GLY A 44 1.78 -7.66 -11.08
C GLY A 44 2.98 -6.92 -10.47
N LYS A 45 3.47 -5.85 -11.09
CA LYS A 45 4.45 -4.95 -10.47
C LYS A 45 3.81 -4.01 -9.47
N ARG A 46 4.58 -3.59 -8.47
CA ARG A 46 4.15 -2.51 -7.57
C ARG A 46 4.49 -1.14 -8.14
N VAL A 47 3.58 -0.20 -7.93
CA VAL A 47 3.73 1.22 -8.27
C VAL A 47 3.42 2.09 -7.07
N ILE A 48 4.08 3.24 -7.02
CA ILE A 48 3.83 4.26 -6.00
C ILE A 48 2.81 5.24 -6.57
N VAL A 49 1.71 5.43 -5.86
CA VAL A 49 0.62 6.31 -6.29
C VAL A 49 0.13 7.19 -5.15
N GLN A 50 -0.37 8.38 -5.50
CA GLN A 50 -0.98 9.28 -4.53
C GLN A 50 -2.50 9.13 -4.52
N PHE A 51 -3.05 8.63 -3.41
CA PHE A 51 -4.48 8.50 -3.19
C PHE A 51 -5.00 9.52 -2.18
N GLY A 52 -6.09 10.21 -2.51
CA GLY A 52 -6.59 11.35 -1.72
C GLY A 52 -5.71 12.60 -1.85
N LYS A 53 -5.67 13.41 -0.79
CA LYS A 53 -4.98 14.71 -0.80
C LYS A 53 -3.46 14.59 -0.72
N HIS A 54 -2.93 13.75 0.18
CA HIS A 54 -1.48 13.72 0.45
C HIS A 54 -0.90 12.32 0.65
N LYS A 55 -1.72 11.26 0.71
CA LYS A 55 -1.22 9.93 1.06
C LYS A 55 -0.64 9.19 -0.14
N MET A 56 0.54 8.64 0.04
CA MET A 56 1.20 7.74 -0.90
C MET A 56 0.92 6.30 -0.52
N TYR A 57 0.68 5.47 -1.52
CA TYR A 57 0.46 4.04 -1.36
C TYR A 57 1.26 3.27 -2.38
N THR A 58 1.72 2.09 -1.97
CA THR A 58 2.16 1.05 -2.87
C THR A 58 0.94 0.28 -3.36
N ALA A 59 0.74 0.25 -4.68
CA ALA A 59 -0.37 -0.42 -5.36
C ALA A 59 0.17 -1.47 -6.33
N ILE A 60 -0.63 -2.46 -6.69
CA ILE A 60 -0.27 -3.47 -7.71
C ILE A 60 -0.93 -3.12 -9.04
N ILE A 61 -0.17 -3.14 -10.15
CA ILE A 61 -0.75 -3.01 -11.49
C ILE A 61 -1.57 -4.25 -11.81
N ARG A 62 -2.88 -4.09 -12.02
CA ARG A 62 -3.79 -5.15 -12.46
C ARG A 62 -3.78 -5.28 -13.98
N SER A 63 -3.93 -4.16 -14.68
CA SER A 63 -4.03 -4.12 -16.13
C SER A 63 -3.40 -2.84 -16.69
N ILE A 64 -3.02 -2.88 -17.97
CA ILE A 64 -2.48 -1.74 -18.71
C ILE A 64 -3.38 -1.51 -19.92
N GLY A 65 -3.72 -0.26 -20.20
CA GLY A 65 -4.52 0.12 -21.36
C GLY A 65 -4.23 1.53 -21.84
N SER A 66 -4.97 1.97 -22.85
CA SER A 66 -4.89 3.32 -23.43
C SER A 66 -6.11 4.19 -23.11
N ALA A 67 -7.12 3.63 -22.44
CA ALA A 67 -8.34 4.33 -22.09
C ALA A 67 -8.20 5.10 -20.77
N ALA A 68 -8.50 6.40 -20.82
CA ALA A 68 -8.64 7.22 -19.61
C ALA A 68 -9.92 6.85 -18.84
N PRO A 69 -9.95 6.99 -17.51
CA PRO A 69 -11.15 6.79 -16.72
C PRO A 69 -12.22 7.84 -17.07
N ILE A 70 -13.49 7.41 -17.10
CA ILE A 70 -14.62 8.25 -17.54
C ILE A 70 -15.01 9.30 -16.48
N HIS A 71 -14.90 8.95 -15.20
CA HIS A 71 -15.51 9.73 -14.10
C HIS A 71 -14.54 10.66 -13.37
N TYR A 72 -13.25 10.64 -13.70
CA TYR A 72 -12.24 11.47 -13.03
C TYR A 72 -11.01 11.66 -13.91
N GLN A 73 -10.19 12.65 -13.58
CA GLN A 73 -8.89 12.83 -14.21
C GLN A 73 -7.85 11.91 -13.54
N ALA A 74 -7.26 11.00 -14.32
CA ALA A 74 -6.19 10.13 -13.83
C ALA A 74 -4.95 10.95 -13.43
N LYS A 75 -4.53 10.80 -12.17
CA LYS A 75 -3.22 11.28 -11.72
C LYS A 75 -2.11 10.43 -12.32
N TYR A 76 -0.88 10.94 -12.33
CA TYR A 76 0.28 10.14 -12.71
C TYR A 76 0.68 9.16 -11.61
N ILE A 77 1.18 7.98 -12.00
CA ILE A 77 1.99 7.19 -11.08
C ILE A 77 3.27 7.96 -10.73
N ILE A 78 3.76 7.80 -9.51
CA ILE A 78 4.96 8.49 -9.02
C ILE A 78 6.21 7.72 -9.43
N ASP A 79 6.20 6.39 -9.27
CA ASP A 79 7.33 5.52 -9.58
C ASP A 79 6.89 4.04 -9.70
N VAL A 80 7.76 3.19 -10.25
CA VAL A 80 7.62 1.73 -10.25
C VAL A 80 8.58 1.16 -9.21
N ALA A 81 8.05 0.47 -8.19
CA ALA A 81 8.85 0.05 -7.04
C ALA A 81 9.72 -1.18 -7.31
N ASP A 82 9.39 -1.99 -8.32
CA ASP A 82 10.07 -3.26 -8.61
C ASP A 82 10.51 -3.42 -10.07
N GLN A 83 11.66 -4.06 -10.24
CA GLN A 83 12.18 -4.44 -11.55
C GLN A 83 11.41 -5.60 -12.18
N GLN A 84 10.86 -6.50 -11.37
CA GLN A 84 10.09 -7.66 -11.81
C GLN A 84 8.72 -7.69 -11.11
N PRO A 85 7.69 -8.32 -11.71
CA PRO A 85 6.40 -8.51 -11.06
C PRO A 85 6.55 -9.27 -9.73
N VAL A 86 5.91 -8.75 -8.68
CA VAL A 86 5.88 -9.37 -7.34
C VAL A 86 4.82 -10.47 -7.28
N ILE A 87 3.76 -10.31 -8.09
CA ILE A 87 2.75 -11.33 -8.31
C ILE A 87 2.60 -11.62 -9.80
N ASN A 88 2.16 -12.83 -10.14
CA ASN A 88 1.94 -13.26 -11.50
C ASN A 88 0.47 -13.16 -11.93
N GLU A 89 0.18 -13.42 -13.20
CA GLU A 89 -1.18 -13.34 -13.74
C GLU A 89 -2.15 -14.35 -13.13
N GLN A 90 -1.68 -15.54 -12.75
CA GLN A 90 -2.53 -16.55 -12.11
C GLN A 90 -2.98 -16.09 -10.73
N GLN A 91 -2.09 -15.43 -9.98
CA GLN A 91 -2.41 -14.84 -8.68
C GLN A 91 -3.39 -13.67 -8.82
N LEU A 92 -3.22 -12.80 -9.82
CA LEU A 92 -4.18 -11.72 -10.11
C LEU A 92 -5.58 -12.27 -10.40
N ARG A 93 -5.69 -13.30 -11.24
CA ARG A 93 -6.99 -13.97 -11.51
C ARG A 93 -7.56 -14.63 -10.27
N PHE A 94 -6.71 -15.22 -9.42
CA PHE A 94 -7.14 -15.80 -8.16
C PHE A 94 -7.64 -14.74 -7.17
N TRP A 95 -7.02 -13.56 -7.12
CA TRP A 95 -7.47 -12.45 -6.29
C TRP A 95 -8.83 -11.92 -6.74
N GLU A 96 -9.06 -11.81 -8.05
CA GLU A 96 -10.37 -11.48 -8.60
C GLU A 96 -11.43 -12.52 -8.21
N TRP A 97 -11.09 -13.81 -8.32
CA TRP A 97 -11.98 -14.87 -7.88
C TRP A 97 -12.28 -14.80 -6.38
N LEU A 98 -11.27 -14.58 -5.53
CA LEU A 98 -11.45 -14.41 -4.08
C LEU A 98 -12.36 -13.24 -3.75
N ALA A 99 -12.10 -12.07 -4.35
CA ALA A 99 -12.89 -10.86 -4.16
C ALA A 99 -14.36 -11.11 -4.54
N SER A 100 -14.58 -11.74 -5.70
CA SER A 100 -15.93 -12.10 -6.16
C SER A 100 -16.61 -13.13 -5.27
N TYR A 101 -15.89 -14.16 -4.81
CA TYR A 101 -16.46 -15.27 -4.05
C TYR A 101 -16.78 -14.88 -2.60
N TYR A 102 -15.90 -14.12 -1.97
CA TYR A 102 -16.05 -13.67 -0.59
C TYR A 102 -16.71 -12.29 -0.46
N LEU A 103 -17.21 -11.72 -1.57
CA LEU A 103 -17.90 -10.43 -1.60
C LEU A 103 -17.08 -9.29 -0.94
N CYS A 104 -15.78 -9.31 -1.17
CA CYS A 104 -14.85 -8.28 -0.71
C CYS A 104 -14.17 -7.59 -1.91
N ASN A 105 -13.34 -6.58 -1.64
CA ASN A 105 -12.63 -5.88 -2.69
C ASN A 105 -11.26 -6.53 -2.94
N GLU A 106 -10.73 -6.40 -4.15
CA GLU A 106 -9.36 -6.86 -4.46
C GLU A 106 -8.31 -6.22 -3.54
N GLY A 107 -8.55 -4.99 -3.08
CA GLY A 107 -7.68 -4.32 -2.11
C GLY A 107 -7.65 -5.00 -0.74
N ASP A 108 -8.76 -5.61 -0.31
CA ASP A 108 -8.82 -6.40 0.93
C ASP A 108 -8.00 -7.68 0.77
N VAL A 109 -8.12 -8.33 -0.40
CA VAL A 109 -7.32 -9.52 -0.75
C VAL A 109 -5.83 -9.18 -0.79
N MET A 110 -5.44 -8.07 -1.44
CA MET A 110 -4.05 -7.59 -1.47
C MET A 110 -3.52 -7.32 -0.06
N ALA A 111 -4.30 -6.66 0.79
CA ALA A 111 -3.90 -6.34 2.16
C ALA A 111 -3.66 -7.62 2.99
N ALA A 112 -4.44 -8.68 2.76
CA ALA A 112 -4.25 -9.96 3.43
C ALA A 112 -3.12 -10.80 2.83
N ALA A 113 -2.92 -10.74 1.51
CA ALA A 113 -1.99 -11.59 0.79
C ALA A 113 -0.53 -11.12 0.85
N LEU A 114 -0.29 -9.81 0.97
CA LEU A 114 1.05 -9.24 0.95
C LEU A 114 1.61 -8.94 2.37
N PRO A 115 2.88 -9.30 2.66
CA PRO A 115 3.62 -8.83 3.81
C PRO A 115 3.66 -7.30 3.92
N ALA A 116 3.74 -6.73 5.12
CA ALA A 116 3.75 -5.27 5.31
C ALA A 116 4.84 -4.54 4.51
N ALA A 117 6.03 -5.12 4.39
CA ALA A 117 7.12 -4.61 3.55
C ALA A 117 6.75 -4.39 2.09
N LEU A 118 5.76 -5.12 1.59
CA LEU A 118 5.31 -5.01 0.22
C LEU A 118 4.17 -4.02 0.00
N LYS A 119 3.52 -3.55 1.07
CA LYS A 119 2.33 -2.66 1.03
C LYS A 119 2.56 -1.37 1.83
N LEU A 120 3.69 -0.73 1.56
CA LEU A 120 4.11 0.53 2.19
C LEU A 120 3.13 1.68 1.87
N ALA A 121 2.84 2.50 2.87
CA ALA A 121 2.03 3.72 2.79
C ALA A 121 2.72 4.87 3.54
N SER A 122 2.27 6.11 3.35
CA SER A 122 2.82 7.29 4.04
C SER A 122 2.91 7.11 5.56
N GLU A 123 1.91 6.49 6.17
CA GLU A 123 1.85 6.20 7.61
C GLU A 123 2.64 4.96 8.06
N THR A 124 3.33 4.26 7.15
CA THR A 124 4.13 3.09 7.54
C THR A 124 5.29 3.52 8.43
N ILE A 125 5.34 2.94 9.63
CA ILE A 125 6.38 3.22 10.61
C ILE A 125 7.57 2.29 10.37
N VAL A 126 8.76 2.87 10.32
CA VAL A 126 10.02 2.15 10.21
C VAL A 126 10.89 2.38 11.44
N ILE A 127 11.64 1.35 11.81
CA ILE A 127 12.58 1.33 12.94
C ILE A 127 13.91 0.75 12.49
N LEU A 128 14.99 0.98 13.24
CA LEU A 128 16.23 0.24 13.04
C LEU A 128 16.02 -1.24 13.38
N ASN A 129 16.67 -2.12 12.62
CA ASN A 129 16.80 -3.50 13.02
C ASN A 129 17.67 -3.58 14.29
N PRO A 130 17.16 -4.11 15.42
CA PRO A 130 17.96 -4.26 16.64
C PRO A 130 19.08 -5.30 16.51
N GLU A 131 18.94 -6.23 15.56
CA GLU A 131 19.89 -7.30 15.29
C GLU A 131 20.30 -7.26 13.80
N PRO A 132 21.06 -6.23 13.37
CA PRO A 132 21.49 -6.13 11.99
C PRO A 132 22.49 -7.24 11.65
N PRO A 133 22.54 -7.75 10.40
CA PRO A 133 23.49 -8.80 10.05
C PRO A 133 24.94 -8.32 10.18
N GLU A 134 25.80 -9.08 10.88
CA GLU A 134 27.19 -8.72 11.16
C GLU A 134 28.05 -8.50 9.90
N ALA A 135 27.66 -9.13 8.79
CA ALA A 135 28.43 -9.18 7.55
C ALA A 135 28.31 -7.93 6.68
N VAL A 136 27.49 -6.95 7.05
CA VAL A 136 27.21 -5.84 6.15
C VAL A 136 28.10 -4.63 6.46
N GLN A 137 29.23 -4.58 5.75
CA GLN A 137 29.88 -3.31 5.45
C GLN A 137 28.97 -2.56 4.48
N HIS A 138 27.98 -1.83 5.01
CA HIS A 138 26.98 -1.20 4.17
C HIS A 138 27.60 -0.07 3.34
N ASP A 139 27.70 -0.28 2.03
CA ASP A 139 27.78 0.81 1.07
C ASP A 139 26.40 1.51 1.09
N LEU A 140 26.28 2.49 1.98
CA LEU A 140 25.11 3.34 2.09
C LEU A 140 25.31 4.53 1.17
N SER A 141 24.33 4.77 0.30
CA SER A 141 24.20 6.06 -0.33
C SER A 141 24.04 7.17 0.74
N GLU A 142 24.39 8.40 0.39
CA GLU A 142 24.26 9.56 1.27
C GLU A 142 22.84 9.65 1.88
N LYS A 143 21.81 9.38 1.07
CA LYS A 143 20.41 9.43 1.50
C LYS A 143 20.05 8.30 2.47
N GLU A 144 20.53 7.09 2.24
CA GLU A 144 20.35 5.98 3.18
C GLU A 144 21.03 6.27 4.52
N ALA A 145 22.23 6.85 4.50
CA ALA A 145 22.95 7.23 5.72
C ALA A 145 22.20 8.30 6.53
N ILE A 146 21.56 9.27 5.87
CA ILE A 146 20.72 10.27 6.55
C ILE A 146 19.51 9.59 7.22
N ILE A 147 18.83 8.66 6.54
CA ILE A 147 17.70 7.90 7.13
C ILE A 147 18.18 7.14 8.37
N MET A 148 19.31 6.44 8.28
CA MET A 148 19.87 5.66 9.39
C MET A 148 20.19 6.54 10.59
N ASN A 149 20.86 7.68 10.38
CA ASN A 149 21.16 8.64 11.44
C ASN A 149 19.90 9.20 12.08
N ALA A 150 18.87 9.50 11.28
CA ALA A 150 17.59 9.99 11.77
C ALA A 150 16.88 8.95 12.65
N LEU A 151 16.92 7.66 12.27
CA LEU A 151 16.35 6.56 13.03
C LEU A 151 17.15 6.22 14.29
N SER A 152 18.47 6.46 14.30
CA SER A 152 19.27 6.35 15.52
C SER A 152 18.89 7.41 16.56
N GLY A 153 18.58 8.64 16.11
CA GLY A 153 18.12 9.72 16.97
C GLY A 153 16.65 9.57 17.41
N ASN A 154 15.77 9.22 16.47
CA ASN A 154 14.34 9.02 16.68
C ASN A 154 14.01 7.52 16.53
N LYS A 155 13.63 6.87 17.62
CA LYS A 155 13.42 5.39 17.67
C LYS A 155 12.44 4.84 16.63
N LYS A 156 11.56 5.67 16.07
CA LYS A 156 10.62 5.33 15.00
C LYS A 156 10.31 6.56 14.17
N LEU A 157 10.13 6.38 12.86
CA LEU A 157 9.71 7.43 11.93
C LEU A 157 8.69 6.85 10.95
N ASP A 158 7.74 7.67 10.50
CA ASP A 158 6.89 7.30 9.37
C ASP A 158 7.50 7.71 8.01
N LEU A 159 6.96 7.18 6.92
CA LEU A 159 7.46 7.47 5.58
C LEU A 159 7.22 8.94 5.15
N ASP A 160 6.21 9.62 5.68
CA ASP A 160 5.97 11.04 5.40
C ASP A 160 7.02 11.94 6.07
N GLU A 161 7.43 11.61 7.29
CA GLU A 161 8.55 12.24 8.00
C GLU A 161 9.87 12.03 7.25
N ILE A 162 10.13 10.82 6.76
CA ILE A 162 11.32 10.53 5.95
C ILE A 162 11.31 11.31 4.62
N ALA A 163 10.15 11.41 3.97
CA ALA A 163 10.00 12.19 2.73
C ALA A 163 10.31 13.68 2.96
N LYS A 164 9.87 14.24 4.09
CA LYS A 164 10.18 15.62 4.48
C LYS A 164 11.67 15.80 4.78
N LEU A 165 12.26 14.86 5.50
CA LEU A 165 13.67 14.89 5.90
C LEU A 165 14.64 14.80 4.71
N LEU A 166 14.27 14.06 3.65
CA LEU A 166 15.04 13.98 2.41
C LEU A 166 14.62 15.04 1.36
N GLU A 167 13.62 15.87 1.67
CA GLU A 167 13.04 16.88 0.78
C GLU A 167 12.66 16.35 -0.61
N GLN A 168 12.22 15.09 -0.68
CA GLN A 168 11.88 14.43 -1.95
C GLN A 168 10.68 13.50 -1.80
N LYS A 169 9.89 13.38 -2.88
CA LYS A 169 8.73 12.47 -2.91
C LYS A 169 9.12 11.02 -3.14
N THR A 170 10.22 10.79 -3.86
CA THR A 170 10.68 9.44 -4.23
C THR A 170 11.65 8.91 -3.19
N ILE A 171 11.11 8.36 -2.10
CA ILE A 171 11.92 7.76 -1.02
C ILE A 171 11.95 6.23 -1.03
N TYR A 172 10.98 5.60 -1.69
CA TYR A 172 10.79 4.16 -1.71
C TYR A 172 12.01 3.36 -2.19
N PRO A 173 12.83 3.82 -3.16
CA PRO A 173 14.07 3.11 -3.52
C PRO A 173 15.04 2.96 -2.33
N PHE A 174 15.20 4.01 -1.52
CA PHE A 174 16.07 3.98 -0.33
C PHE A 174 15.48 3.09 0.77
N ILE A 175 14.16 3.18 0.99
CA ILE A 175 13.46 2.32 1.97
C ILE A 175 13.56 0.85 1.56
N ASN A 176 13.31 0.51 0.30
CA ASN A 176 13.40 -0.86 -0.20
C ASN A 176 14.83 -1.41 -0.12
N SER A 177 15.84 -0.57 -0.40
CA SER A 177 17.26 -0.93 -0.26
C SER A 177 17.65 -1.17 1.19
N LEU A 178 17.17 -0.34 2.13
CA LEU A 178 17.42 -0.54 3.55
C LEU A 178 16.71 -1.79 4.10
N LEU A 179 15.49 -2.07 3.63
CA LEU A 179 14.76 -3.30 3.98
C LEU A 179 15.45 -4.54 3.43
N SER A 180 15.96 -4.52 2.19
CA SER A 180 16.68 -5.65 1.60
C SER A 180 18.06 -5.89 2.23
N LYS A 181 18.69 -4.83 2.75
CA LYS A 181 19.90 -4.89 3.59
C LYS A 181 19.61 -5.30 5.04
N GLU A 182 18.35 -5.54 5.40
CA GLU A 182 17.89 -5.86 6.76
C GLU A 182 18.33 -4.83 7.81
N LEU A 183 18.49 -3.57 7.42
CA LEU A 183 18.91 -2.47 8.30
C LEU A 183 17.76 -1.83 9.05
N ILE A 184 16.59 -1.83 8.43
CA ILE A 184 15.37 -1.29 8.99
C ILE A 184 14.30 -2.37 8.97
N LEU A 185 13.36 -2.26 9.90
CA LEU A 185 12.18 -3.11 9.99
C LEU A 185 10.94 -2.23 9.94
N ILE A 186 9.83 -2.82 9.52
CA ILE A 186 8.52 -2.16 9.55
C ILE A 186 7.83 -2.55 10.83
N LEU A 187 7.41 -1.55 11.59
CA LEU A 187 6.67 -1.75 12.82
C LEU A 187 5.20 -1.97 12.48
N GLU A 188 4.71 -3.19 12.69
CA GLU A 188 3.28 -3.48 12.65
C GLU A 188 2.66 -3.16 14.03
N GLU A 189 2.09 -1.96 14.18
CA GLU A 189 1.25 -1.66 15.34
C GLU A 189 -0.12 -2.33 15.15
N VAL A 190 -0.42 -3.39 15.92
CA VAL A 190 -1.78 -3.91 16.04
C VAL A 190 -2.58 -2.91 16.85
N ASN A 191 -3.19 -1.95 16.15
CA ASN A 191 -4.08 -0.98 16.77
C ASN A 191 -5.44 -1.66 16.96
N GLU A 192 -5.73 -2.14 18.16
CA GLU A 192 -7.07 -2.60 18.52
C GLU A 192 -8.03 -1.40 18.41
N LYS A 193 -8.67 -1.23 17.24
CA LYS A 193 -9.69 -0.21 17.02
C LYS A 193 -10.97 -0.45 17.84
N PHE A 194 -10.97 -1.41 18.75
CA PHE A 194 -12.07 -1.68 19.64
C PHE A 194 -11.98 -0.79 20.87
N LYS A 195 -12.68 0.35 20.82
CA LYS A 195 -13.03 1.10 22.02
C LYS A 195 -14.33 0.50 22.57
N PRO A 196 -14.32 -0.27 23.68
CA PRO A 196 -15.53 -0.89 24.21
C PRO A 196 -16.60 0.17 24.46
N SER A 197 -17.75 -0.01 23.81
CA SER A 197 -18.93 0.82 24.04
C SER A 197 -19.78 0.14 25.10
N TYR A 198 -19.92 0.78 26.27
CA TYR A 198 -20.84 0.32 27.30
C TYR A 198 -22.25 0.80 26.97
N LYS A 199 -23.20 -0.12 26.92
CA LYS A 199 -24.62 0.21 26.94
C LYS A 199 -25.18 -0.19 28.31
N THR A 200 -26.01 0.67 28.89
CA THR A 200 -26.79 0.28 30.05
C THR A 200 -27.80 -0.77 29.61
N TYR A 201 -27.74 -1.96 30.21
CA TYR A 201 -28.74 -3.00 30.08
C TYR A 201 -29.39 -3.22 31.44
N VAL A 202 -30.64 -3.64 31.42
CA VAL A 202 -31.33 -4.14 32.60
C VAL A 202 -31.22 -5.65 32.54
N THR A 203 -30.58 -6.26 33.53
CA THR A 203 -30.68 -7.70 33.75
C THR A 203 -31.80 -7.97 34.72
N LEU A 204 -32.46 -9.11 34.57
CA LEU A 204 -33.29 -9.63 35.64
C LEU A 204 -32.39 -9.92 36.85
N ASP A 205 -32.92 -9.69 38.04
CA ASP A 205 -32.27 -10.17 39.26
C ASP A 205 -32.13 -11.71 39.12
N PRO A 206 -30.99 -12.32 39.51
CA PRO A 206 -30.76 -13.77 39.37
C PRO A 206 -31.88 -14.65 39.92
N LEU A 207 -32.69 -14.12 40.85
CA LEU A 207 -33.86 -14.77 41.41
C LEU A 207 -34.98 -15.02 40.37
N TYR A 208 -34.99 -14.30 39.25
CA TYR A 208 -35.95 -14.41 38.15
C TYR A 208 -35.36 -15.02 36.86
N GLU A 209 -34.11 -15.48 36.88
CA GLU A 209 -33.52 -16.19 35.72
C GLU A 209 -34.05 -17.62 35.55
N GLN A 210 -34.67 -18.18 36.58
CA GLN A 210 -35.31 -19.49 36.53
C GLN A 210 -36.79 -19.33 36.16
N GLU A 211 -37.22 -19.96 35.06
CA GLU A 211 -38.63 -20.01 34.57
C GLU A 211 -39.65 -20.55 35.58
N ALA A 212 -39.24 -20.93 36.79
CA ALA A 212 -40.05 -21.58 37.81
C ALA A 212 -41.01 -20.64 38.58
N TYR A 213 -40.92 -19.31 38.44
CA TYR A 213 -41.77 -18.37 39.19
C TYR A 213 -42.90 -17.72 38.39
N THR A 214 -43.05 -18.05 37.11
CA THR A 214 -44.05 -17.40 36.23
C THR A 214 -45.48 -17.98 36.32
N LEU A 215 -45.74 -18.94 37.21
CA LEU A 215 -47.04 -19.64 37.28
C LEU A 215 -47.74 -19.61 38.67
N SER A 216 -47.45 -18.62 39.54
CA SER A 216 -48.18 -18.47 40.82
C SER A 216 -49.04 -17.21 40.95
N PHE A 217 -49.31 -16.49 39.85
CA PHE A 217 -50.19 -15.30 39.86
C PHE A 217 -51.37 -15.35 38.87
N LEU A 218 -51.71 -16.52 38.33
CA LEU A 218 -52.97 -16.73 37.60
C LEU A 218 -53.62 -18.04 38.07
N CYS A 219 -54.73 -17.86 38.80
CA CYS A 219 -55.64 -18.83 39.45
C CYS A 219 -55.22 -19.35 40.84
#